data_AF-A0A3C2BVI8-F1
#
_entry.id   AF-A0A3C2BVI8-F1
#
_cell.length_a   1.000
_cell.length_b   1.000
_cell.length_c   1.000
_cell.angle_alpha   90.00
_cell.angle_beta   90.00
_cell.angle_gamma   90.00
#
_symmetry.space_group_name_H-M   'P 1'
#
loop_
_entity.id
_entity.type
_entity.pdbx_description
1 polymer ?
#
loop_
_entity_poly.entity_id
_entity_poly.type
_entity_poly.pdbx_seq_one_letter_code
_entity_poly.pdbx_strand_id
1 'polypeptide(L)'
;PQARGIAPGNGTLVAAVAAATGRTPRVAGKPEAPLFHAAAKRLAADRPLVVGDRLDTDILGGNNAGFATVAVLTGVDTRETILAARTAERPTYIINSLTDLHRPYPAVDHADGAHRCGASTARVSGETIHISGSEDDLDSWRAACAAWWTAVPDAARPTQPKLEWRNH
;
A
#
# COMPACT_ATOMS: atom_id res chain seq x y z
N PRO A 1 0.07 18.54 -3.05
CA PRO A 1 -0.45 19.71 -3.81
C PRO A 1 0.37 20.98 -3.53
N GLN A 2 0.90 21.64 -4.56
CA GLN A 2 1.41 23.01 -4.42
C GLN A 2 0.40 24.01 -4.98
N ALA A 3 0.36 25.21 -4.39
CA ALA A 3 -0.67 26.24 -4.55
C ALA A 3 -0.74 26.93 -5.93
N ARG A 4 -0.38 26.26 -7.03
CA ARG A 4 -0.44 26.79 -8.40
C ARG A 4 -0.74 25.68 -9.41
N GLY A 5 -1.97 25.19 -9.41
CA GLY A 5 -2.49 24.29 -10.44
C GLY A 5 -1.79 22.93 -10.57
N ILE A 6 -2.35 22.05 -11.39
CA ILE A 6 -1.73 20.77 -11.75
C ILE A 6 -0.58 21.07 -12.72
N ALA A 7 0.64 21.19 -12.21
CA ALA A 7 1.82 21.17 -13.06
C ALA A 7 1.98 19.74 -13.62
N PRO A 8 2.31 19.57 -14.92
CA PRO A 8 2.59 18.25 -15.47
C PRO A 8 3.71 17.60 -14.66
N GLY A 9 3.45 16.40 -14.14
CA GLY A 9 4.44 15.68 -13.36
C GLY A 9 5.68 15.37 -14.20
N ASN A 10 6.80 15.06 -13.55
CA ASN A 10 8.04 14.68 -14.23
C ASN A 10 7.84 13.58 -15.30
N GLY A 11 6.83 12.71 -15.14
CA GLY A 11 6.43 11.71 -16.14
C GLY A 11 6.04 12.28 -17.51
N THR A 12 5.35 13.43 -17.57
CA THR A 12 4.98 14.10 -18.82
C THR A 12 6.22 14.67 -19.54
N LEU A 13 7.17 15.23 -18.80
CA LEU A 13 8.43 15.74 -19.35
C LEU A 13 9.33 14.61 -19.86
N VAL A 14 9.40 13.50 -19.11
CA VAL A 14 10.13 12.29 -19.52
C VAL A 14 9.53 11.69 -20.80
N ALA A 15 8.20 11.65 -20.92
CA ALA A 15 7.52 11.18 -22.13
C ALA A 15 7.80 12.08 -23.34
N ALA A 16 7.83 13.40 -23.16
CA ALA A 16 8.15 14.35 -24.23
C ALA A 16 9.61 14.18 -24.72
N VAL A 17 10.57 14.01 -23.81
CA VAL A 17 11.97 13.75 -24.18
C VAL A 17 12.13 12.40 -24.88
N ALA A 18 11.42 11.36 -24.42
CA ALA A 18 11.43 10.05 -25.08
C ALA A 18 10.91 10.12 -26.53
N ALA A 19 9.78 10.83 -26.73
CA ALA A 19 9.20 11.04 -28.05
C ALA A 19 10.12 11.84 -28.98
N ALA A 20 10.79 12.88 -28.46
CA ALA A 20 11.68 13.73 -29.24
C ALA A 20 13.02 13.06 -29.60
N THR A 21 13.50 12.12 -28.77
CA THR A 21 14.82 11.48 -28.95
C THR A 21 14.76 10.08 -29.56
N GLY A 22 13.57 9.48 -29.67
CA GLY A 22 13.38 8.10 -30.12
C GLY A 22 14.00 7.04 -29.19
N ARG A 23 14.41 7.43 -27.98
CA ARG A 23 15.04 6.56 -26.98
C ARG A 23 14.14 6.43 -25.77
N THR A 24 13.97 5.20 -25.28
CA THR A 24 13.30 4.94 -24.01
C THR A 24 14.24 5.30 -22.87
N PRO A 25 13.95 6.34 -22.07
CA PRO A 25 14.76 6.65 -20.90
C PRO A 25 14.66 5.50 -19.90
N ARG A 26 15.79 5.07 -19.32
CA ARG A 26 15.75 4.24 -18.11
C ARG A 26 15.17 5.11 -17.01
N VAL A 27 13.89 4.95 -16.70
CA VAL A 27 13.20 5.73 -15.68
C VAL A 27 13.89 5.42 -14.35
N ALA A 28 14.57 6.41 -13.78
CA ALA A 28 15.21 6.28 -12.46
C ALA A 28 14.25 6.67 -11.33
N GLY A 29 12.97 6.90 -11.65
CA GLY A 29 11.91 7.25 -10.71
C GLY A 29 11.22 6.01 -10.15
N LYS A 30 10.39 6.20 -9.12
CA LYS A 30 9.45 5.16 -8.66
C LYS A 30 8.55 4.72 -9.84
N PRO A 31 8.17 3.45 -9.95
CA PRO A 31 8.39 2.34 -9.00
C PRO A 31 9.69 1.53 -9.23
N GLU A 32 10.69 2.09 -9.91
CA GLU A 32 11.89 1.33 -10.27
C GLU A 32 12.81 1.11 -9.06
N ALA A 33 13.09 -0.17 -8.74
CA ALA A 33 13.90 -0.60 -7.61
C ALA A 33 15.28 0.10 -7.47
N PRO A 34 16.02 0.41 -8.56
CA PRO A 34 17.33 1.07 -8.46
C PRO A 34 17.32 2.41 -7.70
N LEU A 35 16.21 3.16 -7.73
CA LEU A 35 16.07 4.40 -6.97
C LEU A 35 16.16 4.13 -5.46
N PHE A 36 15.44 3.12 -5.00
CA PHE A 36 15.37 2.74 -3.59
C PHE A 36 16.70 2.13 -3.12
N HIS A 37 17.34 1.28 -3.94
CA HIS A 37 18.68 0.75 -3.64
C HIS A 37 19.73 1.85 -3.54
N ALA A 38 19.70 2.83 -4.45
CA ALA A 38 20.60 3.98 -4.40
C ALA A 38 20.39 4.82 -3.12
N ALA A 39 19.14 5.03 -2.71
CA ALA A 39 18.83 5.73 -1.47
C ALA A 39 19.32 4.97 -0.23
N ALA A 40 19.04 3.65 -0.15
CA ALA A 40 19.51 2.81 0.95
C ALA A 40 21.04 2.78 1.04
N LYS A 41 21.73 2.62 -0.09
CA LYS A 41 23.20 2.68 -0.16
C LYS A 41 23.76 4.02 0.30
N ARG A 42 23.16 5.13 -0.13
CA ARG A 42 23.57 6.49 0.27
C ARG A 42 23.42 6.72 1.77
N LEU A 43 22.38 6.13 2.38
CA LEU A 43 22.10 6.24 3.81
C LEU A 43 22.83 5.17 4.66
N ALA A 44 23.57 4.25 4.02
CA ALA A 44 24.12 3.07 4.67
C ALA A 44 23.07 2.30 5.51
N ALA A 45 21.85 2.19 4.97
CA ALA A 45 20.73 1.58 5.67
C ALA A 45 20.73 0.06 5.51
N ASP A 46 20.83 -0.67 6.61
CA ASP A 46 20.82 -2.14 6.63
C ASP A 46 19.40 -2.72 6.54
N ARG A 47 18.40 -1.99 7.08
CA ARG A 47 16.99 -2.39 7.13
C ARG A 47 16.09 -1.24 6.70
N PRO A 48 16.14 -0.83 5.43
CA PRO A 48 15.35 0.28 4.93
C PRO A 48 13.84 -0.01 5.01
N LEU A 49 13.08 1.03 5.32
CA LEU A 49 11.62 1.05 5.35
C LEU A 49 11.15 2.14 4.39
N VAL A 50 10.36 1.77 3.39
CA VAL A 50 9.78 2.73 2.44
C VAL A 50 8.44 3.19 2.99
N VAL A 51 8.25 4.50 3.11
CA VAL A 51 6.99 5.11 3.58
C VAL A 51 6.42 5.97 2.46
N GLY A 52 5.14 5.80 2.16
CA GLY A 52 4.47 6.54 1.10
C GLY A 52 2.96 6.38 1.10
N ASP A 53 2.29 7.16 0.26
CA ASP A 53 0.83 7.24 0.15
C ASP A 53 0.29 6.69 -1.18
N ARG A 54 1.19 6.18 -2.04
CA ARG A 54 0.84 5.62 -3.35
C ARG A 54 1.29 4.17 -3.50
N LEU A 55 0.34 3.31 -3.87
CA LEU A 55 0.56 1.89 -4.14
C LEU A 55 1.41 1.68 -5.39
N ASP A 56 1.05 2.37 -6.48
CA ASP A 56 1.66 2.23 -7.81
C ASP A 56 3.10 2.73 -7.90
N THR A 57 3.55 3.55 -6.95
CA THR A 57 4.91 4.10 -6.92
C THR A 57 5.69 3.74 -5.68
N ASP A 58 5.19 4.06 -4.49
CA ASP A 58 5.96 3.95 -3.26
C ASP A 58 6.01 2.50 -2.78
N ILE A 59 4.83 1.88 -2.68
CA ILE A 59 4.70 0.51 -2.19
C ILE A 59 5.21 -0.47 -3.22
N LEU A 60 4.79 -0.35 -4.49
CA LEU A 60 5.32 -1.17 -5.58
C LEU A 60 6.85 -1.04 -5.69
N GLY A 61 7.37 0.18 -5.59
CA GLY A 61 8.80 0.43 -5.67
C GLY A 61 9.60 -0.15 -4.51
N GLY A 62 9.09 -0.03 -3.28
CA GLY A 62 9.69 -0.65 -2.10
C GLY A 62 9.64 -2.17 -2.17
N ASN A 63 8.51 -2.74 -2.58
CA ASN A 63 8.34 -4.18 -2.76
C ASN A 63 9.29 -4.72 -3.85
N ASN A 64 9.38 -4.06 -5.01
CA ASN A 64 10.33 -4.40 -6.08
C ASN A 64 11.80 -4.33 -5.63
N ALA A 65 12.10 -3.43 -4.68
CA ALA A 65 13.43 -3.32 -4.09
C ALA A 65 13.71 -4.35 -2.99
N GLY A 66 12.71 -5.14 -2.58
CA GLY A 66 12.80 -6.11 -1.49
C GLY A 66 12.79 -5.48 -0.10
N PHE A 67 12.22 -4.27 0.03
CA PHE A 67 12.17 -3.51 1.28
C PHE A 67 10.79 -3.63 1.92
N ALA A 68 10.73 -3.51 3.25
CA ALA A 68 9.46 -3.35 3.94
C ALA A 68 8.82 -2.00 3.57
N THR A 69 7.49 -1.97 3.52
CA THR A 69 6.71 -0.82 3.04
C THR A 69 5.63 -0.40 4.03
N VAL A 70 5.39 0.90 4.15
CA VAL A 70 4.35 1.51 4.97
C VAL A 70 3.47 2.38 4.09
N ALA A 71 2.18 2.07 4.02
CA ALA A 71 1.17 2.94 3.44
C ALA A 71 0.65 3.92 4.50
N VAL A 72 0.70 5.22 4.21
CA VAL A 72 0.09 6.28 5.04
C VAL A 72 -1.19 6.81 4.38
N LEU A 73 -2.23 7.06 5.18
CA LEU A 73 -3.56 7.44 4.70
C LEU A 73 -3.79 8.96 4.59
N THR A 74 -2.72 9.74 4.49
CA THR A 74 -2.79 11.21 4.36
C THR A 74 -2.81 11.72 2.92
N GLY A 75 -2.83 10.81 1.94
CA GLY A 75 -2.51 11.11 0.56
C GLY A 75 -3.46 10.47 -0.46
N VAL A 76 -2.89 9.83 -1.49
CA VAL A 76 -3.63 9.38 -2.68
C VAL A 76 -4.42 8.10 -2.46
N ASP A 77 -3.78 7.00 -2.04
CA ASP A 77 -4.46 5.72 -1.88
C ASP A 77 -5.25 5.66 -0.56
N THR A 78 -6.44 5.05 -0.64
CA THR A 78 -7.39 4.95 0.45
C THR A 78 -7.36 3.57 1.09
N ARG A 79 -8.11 3.39 2.18
CA ARG A 79 -8.23 2.10 2.85
C ARG A 79 -8.82 1.03 1.91
N GLU A 80 -9.76 1.43 1.06
CA GLU A 80 -10.38 0.59 0.04
C GLU A 80 -9.42 0.22 -1.09
N THR A 81 -8.63 1.19 -1.60
CA THR A 81 -7.67 0.87 -2.68
C THR A 81 -6.54 -0.02 -2.17
N ILE A 82 -6.09 0.19 -0.93
CA ILE A 82 -5.14 -0.70 -0.26
C ILE A 82 -5.74 -2.09 -0.10
N LEU A 83 -6.97 -2.21 0.42
CA LEU A 83 -7.65 -3.49 0.58
C LEU A 83 -7.72 -4.25 -0.75
N ALA A 84 -8.05 -3.56 -1.84
CA ALA A 84 -8.17 -4.13 -3.17
C ALA A 84 -6.82 -4.38 -3.87
N ALA A 85 -5.68 -4.01 -3.28
CA ALA A 85 -4.38 -4.02 -3.95
C ALA A 85 -4.00 -5.38 -4.55
N ARG A 86 -3.44 -5.33 -5.77
CA ARG A 86 -2.81 -6.50 -6.39
C ARG A 86 -1.59 -6.92 -5.58
N THR A 87 -1.15 -8.18 -5.71
CA THR A 87 -0.12 -8.76 -4.83
C THR A 87 1.16 -7.93 -4.78
N ALA A 88 1.62 -7.39 -5.92
CA ALA A 88 2.84 -6.57 -6.00
C ALA A 88 2.76 -5.22 -5.26
N GLU A 89 1.55 -4.74 -4.97
CA GLU A 89 1.27 -3.42 -4.39
C GLU A 89 0.83 -3.49 -2.92
N ARG A 90 0.80 -4.68 -2.31
CA ARG A 90 0.38 -4.83 -0.91
C ARG A 90 1.45 -4.27 0.02
N PRO A 91 1.12 -3.32 0.92
CA PRO A 91 2.08 -2.80 1.88
C PRO A 91 2.34 -3.78 3.01
N THR A 92 3.51 -3.70 3.64
CA THR A 92 3.80 -4.45 4.87
C THR A 92 3.02 -3.91 6.06
N TYR A 93 2.86 -2.58 6.13
CA TYR A 93 2.20 -1.88 7.23
C TYR A 93 1.25 -0.80 6.69
N ILE A 94 0.16 -0.54 7.41
CA ILE A 94 -0.80 0.53 7.11
C ILE A 94 -0.97 1.40 8.35
N ILE A 95 -0.74 2.71 8.26
CA ILE A 95 -0.90 3.67 9.38
C ILE A 95 -1.67 4.92 8.93
N ASN A 96 -2.28 5.67 9.85
CA ASN A 96 -3.04 6.85 9.47
C ASN A 96 -2.13 7.96 8.94
N SER A 97 -1.03 8.24 9.64
CA SER A 97 -0.07 9.26 9.23
C SER A 97 1.34 8.99 9.77
N LEU A 98 2.31 9.82 9.38
CA LEU A 98 3.67 9.76 9.92
C LEU A 98 3.75 9.94 11.44
N THR A 99 2.74 10.53 12.08
CA THR A 99 2.68 10.63 13.54
C THR A 99 2.61 9.27 14.21
N ASP A 100 2.11 8.25 13.52
CA ASP A 100 1.95 6.90 14.09
C ASP A 100 3.20 6.02 13.91
N LEU A 101 4.22 6.49 13.19
CA LEU A 101 5.39 5.67 12.81
C LEU A 101 6.18 5.14 14.02
N HIS A 102 6.13 5.84 15.15
CA HIS A 102 6.82 5.47 16.39
C HIS A 102 5.99 4.55 17.29
N ARG A 103 4.73 4.27 16.93
CA ARG A 103 3.83 3.44 17.74
C ARG A 103 4.06 1.96 17.43
N PRO A 104 3.84 1.06 18.41
CA PRO A 104 3.79 -0.38 18.12
C PRO A 104 2.75 -0.66 17.04
N TYR A 105 3.15 -1.44 16.02
CA TYR A 105 2.21 -1.91 15.01
C TYR A 105 1.39 -3.07 15.58
N PRO A 106 0.05 -3.02 15.56
CA PRO A 106 -0.76 -4.10 16.12
C PRO A 106 -0.54 -5.39 15.32
N ALA A 107 -0.42 -6.50 16.04
CA ALA A 107 -0.36 -7.81 15.41
C ALA A 107 -1.73 -8.16 14.81
N VAL A 108 -1.70 -8.76 13.62
CA VAL A 108 -2.88 -9.40 13.04
C VAL A 108 -2.74 -10.90 13.23
N ASP A 109 -3.61 -11.49 14.03
CA ASP A 109 -3.65 -12.94 14.23
C ASP A 109 -4.77 -13.59 13.42
N HIS A 110 -4.65 -14.90 13.21
CA HIS A 110 -5.61 -15.70 12.47
C HIS A 110 -6.05 -16.88 13.34
N ALA A 111 -7.35 -16.98 13.60
CA ALA A 111 -7.97 -18.07 14.34
C ALA A 111 -9.37 -18.35 13.80
N ASP A 112 -9.74 -19.63 13.66
CA ASP A 112 -11.08 -20.06 13.24
C ASP A 112 -11.58 -19.37 11.95
N GLY A 113 -10.70 -19.26 10.95
CA GLY A 113 -11.00 -18.62 9.66
C GLY A 113 -11.22 -17.11 9.73
N ALA A 114 -10.95 -16.48 10.88
CA ALA A 114 -11.06 -15.03 11.10
C ALA A 114 -9.68 -14.41 11.31
N HIS A 115 -9.47 -13.25 10.72
CA HIS A 115 -8.33 -12.39 11.02
C HIS A 115 -8.76 -11.35 12.04
N ARG A 116 -7.95 -11.12 13.07
CA ARG A 116 -8.24 -10.15 14.12
C ARG A 116 -7.07 -9.18 14.27
N CYS A 117 -7.42 -7.91 14.45
CA CYS A 117 -6.51 -6.83 14.78
C CYS A 117 -7.19 -5.98 15.86
N GLY A 118 -6.55 -5.80 17.01
CA GLY A 118 -7.19 -5.14 18.14
C GLY A 118 -8.50 -5.83 18.54
N ALA A 119 -9.59 -5.06 18.62
CA ALA A 119 -10.93 -5.55 18.91
C ALA A 119 -11.71 -5.99 17.64
N SER A 120 -11.18 -5.70 16.45
CA SER A 120 -11.87 -5.85 15.18
C SER A 120 -11.53 -7.18 14.52
N THR A 121 -12.50 -7.79 13.84
CA THR A 121 -12.34 -9.09 13.17
C THR A 121 -12.90 -9.08 11.76
N ALA A 122 -12.30 -9.86 10.86
CA ALA A 122 -12.75 -10.02 9.48
C ALA A 122 -12.72 -11.48 9.02
N ARG A 123 -13.73 -11.89 8.27
CA ARG A 123 -13.86 -13.22 7.65
C ARG A 123 -14.26 -13.08 6.19
N VAL A 124 -13.74 -13.95 5.33
CA VAL A 124 -14.12 -14.00 3.91
C VAL A 124 -15.09 -15.15 3.67
N SER A 125 -16.17 -14.88 2.93
CA SER A 125 -17.10 -15.86 2.40
C SER A 125 -17.38 -15.56 0.93
N GLY A 126 -16.78 -16.34 0.03
CA GLY A 126 -16.81 -16.04 -1.41
C GLY A 126 -16.09 -14.72 -1.72
N GLU A 127 -16.81 -13.78 -2.33
CA GLU A 127 -16.30 -12.44 -2.67
C GLU A 127 -16.63 -11.37 -1.62
N THR A 128 -17.22 -11.77 -0.49
CA THR A 128 -17.64 -10.85 0.57
C THR A 128 -16.72 -10.98 1.79
N ILE A 129 -16.30 -9.83 2.33
CA ILE A 129 -15.66 -9.74 3.64
C ILE A 129 -16.71 -9.29 4.65
N HIS A 130 -16.93 -10.11 5.67
CA HIS A 130 -17.73 -9.76 6.83
C HIS A 130 -16.81 -9.21 7.92
N ILE A 131 -17.02 -7.96 8.30
CA ILE A 131 -16.18 -7.23 9.24
C ILE A 131 -17.00 -6.92 10.49
N SER A 132 -16.50 -7.33 11.66
CA SER A 132 -17.00 -6.92 12.98
C SER A 132 -16.04 -5.87 13.53
N GLY A 133 -16.50 -4.63 13.59
CA GLY A 133 -15.67 -3.45 13.83
C GLY A 133 -16.31 -2.18 13.25
N SER A 134 -15.54 -1.10 13.17
CA SER A 134 -15.97 0.18 12.62
C SER A 134 -15.21 0.55 11.36
N GLU A 135 -15.89 1.18 10.39
CA GLU A 135 -15.28 1.78 9.19
C GLU A 135 -14.26 2.87 9.52
N ASP A 136 -14.40 3.54 10.66
CA ASP A 136 -13.49 4.61 11.09
C ASP A 136 -12.22 4.07 11.76
N ASP A 137 -12.27 2.82 12.23
CA ASP A 137 -11.17 2.16 12.93
C ASP A 137 -10.21 1.47 11.94
N LEU A 138 -8.95 1.87 11.96
CA LEU A 138 -7.92 1.31 11.09
C LEU A 138 -7.65 -0.18 11.38
N ASP A 139 -7.88 -0.65 12.61
CA ASP A 139 -7.70 -2.06 12.93
C ASP A 139 -8.72 -2.95 12.21
N SER A 140 -9.95 -2.46 11.99
CA SER A 140 -10.93 -3.14 11.14
C SER A 140 -10.41 -3.35 9.72
N TRP A 141 -9.76 -2.33 9.15
CA TRP A 141 -9.18 -2.39 7.81
C TRP A 141 -7.95 -3.27 7.74
N ARG A 142 -7.10 -3.28 8.78
CA ARG A 142 -5.95 -4.21 8.86
C ARG A 142 -6.41 -5.67 8.91
N ALA A 143 -7.44 -5.96 9.71
CA ALA A 143 -8.06 -7.29 9.74
C ALA A 143 -8.67 -7.65 8.38
N ALA A 144 -9.41 -6.73 7.75
CA ALA A 144 -10.00 -6.94 6.43
C ALA A 144 -8.95 -7.20 5.33
N CYS A 145 -7.86 -6.43 5.31
CA CYS A 145 -6.74 -6.62 4.38
C CYS A 145 -6.12 -7.99 4.54
N ALA A 146 -5.80 -8.39 5.78
CA ALA A 146 -5.21 -9.70 6.05
C ALA A 146 -6.15 -10.84 5.61
N ALA A 147 -7.45 -10.73 5.90
CA ALA A 147 -8.44 -11.72 5.49
C ALA A 147 -8.55 -11.82 3.97
N TRP A 148 -8.66 -10.69 3.29
CA TRP A 148 -8.81 -10.67 1.83
C TRP A 148 -7.57 -11.17 1.11
N TRP A 149 -6.39 -10.73 1.53
CA TRP A 149 -5.15 -11.12 0.90
C TRP A 149 -4.79 -12.59 1.17
N THR A 150 -5.29 -13.16 2.27
CA THR A 150 -5.20 -14.61 2.52
C THR A 150 -6.14 -15.39 1.60
N ALA A 151 -7.36 -14.89 1.36
CA ALA A 151 -8.31 -15.52 0.45
C ALA A 151 -7.94 -15.37 -1.03
N VAL A 152 -7.27 -14.27 -1.38
CA VAL A 152 -6.81 -13.93 -2.74
C VAL A 152 -5.30 -13.69 -2.72
N PRO A 153 -4.46 -14.72 -2.55
CA PRO A 153 -3.01 -14.55 -2.39
C PRO A 153 -2.34 -14.00 -3.66
N ASP A 154 -2.83 -14.44 -4.83
CA ASP A 154 -2.25 -14.11 -6.13
C ASP A 154 -3.23 -13.28 -6.98
N ALA A 155 -3.11 -11.97 -6.88
CA ALA A 155 -3.88 -11.00 -7.65
C ALA A 155 -2.96 -10.24 -8.61
N ALA A 156 -3.14 -10.44 -9.93
CA ALA A 156 -2.40 -9.69 -10.95
C ALA A 156 -2.93 -8.26 -11.16
N ARG A 157 -4.18 -8.02 -10.75
CA ARG A 157 -4.89 -6.74 -10.86
C ARG A 157 -5.59 -6.44 -9.53
N PRO A 158 -5.92 -5.16 -9.24
CA PRO A 158 -6.73 -4.83 -8.08
C PRO A 158 -8.04 -5.63 -8.09
N THR A 159 -8.38 -6.25 -6.96
CA THR A 159 -9.56 -7.13 -6.82
C THR A 159 -10.38 -6.62 -5.65
N GLN A 160 -11.54 -6.04 -5.96
CA GLN A 160 -12.39 -5.39 -4.96
C GLN A 160 -13.40 -6.40 -4.38
N PRO A 161 -13.39 -6.63 -3.05
CA PRO A 161 -14.41 -7.43 -2.38
C PRO A 161 -15.69 -6.63 -2.15
N LYS A 162 -16.79 -7.34 -1.88
CA LYS A 162 -17.96 -6.75 -1.20
C LYS A 162 -17.69 -6.66 0.29
N LEU A 163 -18.10 -5.57 0.93
CA LEU A 163 -17.91 -5.35 2.37
C LEU A 163 -19.26 -5.41 3.10
N GLU A 164 -19.31 -6.17 4.17
CA GLU A 164 -20.44 -6.21 5.09
C GLU A 164 -19.98 -5.91 6.50
N TRP A 165 -20.38 -4.74 7.00
CA TRP A 165 -20.03 -4.28 8.34
C TRP A 165 -21.10 -4.71 9.35
N ARG A 166 -20.66 -5.26 10.49
CA ARG A 166 -21.48 -5.57 11.65
C ARG A 166 -21.01 -4.70 12.80
N ASN A 167 -21.78 -3.67 13.10
CA ASN A 167 -21.50 -2.79 14.23
C ASN A 167 -21.78 -3.53 15.54
N HIS A 168 -20.90 -3.32 16.52
CA HIS A 168 -21.16 -3.59 17.93
C HIS A 168 -21.73 -2.35 18.60
#